data_AF-A0A535RJV0-F1
#
_entry.id   AF-A0A535RJV0-F1
#
_cell.length_a   1.000
_cell.length_b   1.000
_cell.length_c   1.000
_cell.angle_alpha   90.00
_cell.angle_beta   90.00
_cell.angle_gamma   90.00
#
_symmetry.space_group_name_H-M   'P 1'
#
loop_
_entity.id
_entity.type
_entity.pdbx_description
1 polymer ?
#
loop_
_entity_poly.entity_id
_entity_poly.type
_entity_poly.pdbx_seq_one_letter_code
_entity_poly.pdbx_strand_id
1 'polypeptide(L)'
;MNCEELAQLLPDLVDGTLPAPMLAEAEAALSECPDCRRELEAARQIRTFLIALQAENANLRVPDGFEARLLAQVHGQRAGLELLDLSSKAFIMWLIELINLIGAFIDPGSELRASGTQLSGA
;
A
#
# COMPACT_ATOMS: atom_id res chain seq x y z
N MET A 1 14.85 -19.82 -10.87
CA MET A 1 14.26 -18.53 -10.47
C MET A 1 13.65 -17.79 -11.66
N ASN A 2 12.51 -17.12 -11.47
CA ASN A 2 11.94 -16.21 -12.46
C ASN A 2 12.47 -14.76 -12.27
N CYS A 3 12.15 -13.86 -13.21
CA CYS A 3 12.61 -12.47 -13.20
C CYS A 3 12.06 -11.66 -12.01
N GLU A 4 10.81 -11.93 -11.59
CA GLU A 4 10.15 -11.22 -10.50
C GLU A 4 10.71 -11.61 -9.13
N GLU A 5 10.98 -12.91 -8.93
CA GLU A 5 11.70 -13.47 -7.79
C GLU A 5 13.12 -12.89 -7.72
N LEU A 6 13.81 -12.76 -8.87
CA LEU A 6 15.13 -12.15 -8.93
C LEU A 6 15.10 -10.68 -8.50
N ALA A 7 14.12 -9.92 -8.98
CA ALA A 7 13.96 -8.51 -8.62
C ALA A 7 13.75 -8.33 -7.10
N GLN A 8 13.03 -9.24 -6.45
CA GLN A 8 12.83 -9.21 -4.99
C GLN A 8 14.11 -9.50 -4.20
N LEU A 9 15.03 -10.28 -4.77
CA LEU A 9 16.30 -10.65 -4.13
C LEU A 9 17.45 -9.66 -4.44
N LEU A 10 17.25 -8.71 -5.36
CA LEU A 10 18.26 -7.70 -5.70
C LEU A 10 18.76 -6.90 -4.48
N PRO A 11 17.93 -6.43 -3.54
CA PRO A 11 18.40 -5.69 -2.38
C PRO A 11 19.38 -6.52 -1.52
N ASP A 12 19.02 -7.77 -1.23
CA ASP A 12 19.86 -8.67 -0.44
C ASP A 12 21.16 -9.05 -1.19
N LEU A 13 21.12 -9.10 -2.51
CA LEU A 13 22.29 -9.33 -3.36
C LEU A 13 23.22 -8.12 -3.41
N VAL A 14 22.68 -6.90 -3.34
CA VAL A 14 23.44 -5.64 -3.25
C VAL A 14 24.11 -5.50 -1.89
N ASP A 15 23.42 -5.90 -0.83
CA ASP A 15 23.93 -5.82 0.54
C ASP A 15 24.81 -7.01 0.95
N GLY A 16 24.82 -8.09 0.16
CA GLY A 16 25.63 -9.27 0.41
C GLY A 16 25.09 -10.14 1.55
N THR A 17 23.79 -10.07 1.82
CA THR A 17 23.09 -10.81 2.89
C THR A 17 22.53 -12.15 2.43
N LEU A 18 22.55 -12.43 1.12
CA LEU A 18 22.06 -13.69 0.57
C LEU A 18 22.92 -14.89 0.99
N PRO A 19 22.30 -16.01 1.39
CA PRO A 19 23.01 -17.25 1.68
C PRO A 19 23.57 -17.87 0.39
N ALA A 20 24.72 -18.53 0.51
CA ALA A 20 25.48 -19.11 -0.60
C ALA A 20 24.67 -19.93 -1.64
N PRO A 21 23.72 -20.82 -1.26
CA PRO A 21 22.92 -21.55 -2.25
C PRO A 21 22.01 -20.64 -3.08
N MET A 22 21.42 -19.60 -2.49
CA MET A 22 20.56 -18.66 -3.21
C MET A 22 21.37 -17.70 -4.09
N LEU A 23 22.59 -17.36 -3.65
CA LEU A 23 23.50 -16.53 -4.44
C LEU A 23 23.84 -17.21 -5.78
N ALA A 24 24.17 -18.51 -5.77
CA ALA A 24 24.47 -19.24 -7.00
C ALA A 24 23.26 -19.30 -7.96
N GLU A 25 22.05 -19.48 -7.44
CA GLU A 25 20.83 -19.48 -8.26
C GLU A 25 20.53 -18.09 -8.83
N ALA A 26 20.69 -17.03 -8.03
CA ALA A 26 20.52 -15.66 -8.46
C ALA A 26 21.54 -15.25 -9.54
N GLU A 27 22.80 -15.65 -9.40
CA GLU A 27 23.85 -15.40 -10.40
C GLU A 27 23.55 -16.11 -11.73
N ALA A 28 23.06 -17.35 -11.68
CA ALA A 28 22.61 -18.05 -12.88
C ALA A 28 21.46 -17.29 -13.56
N ALA A 29 20.44 -16.87 -12.80
CA ALA A 29 19.30 -16.13 -13.32
C ALA A 29 19.67 -14.74 -13.88
N LEU A 30 20.68 -14.06 -13.29
CA LEU A 30 21.20 -12.79 -13.79
C LEU A 30 21.88 -12.90 -15.15
N SER A 31 22.44 -14.08 -15.47
CA SER A 31 23.02 -14.32 -16.79
C SER A 31 21.94 -14.40 -17.88
N GLU A 32 20.73 -14.81 -17.52
CA GLU A 32 19.59 -14.98 -18.42
C GLU A 32 18.75 -13.70 -18.55
N CYS A 33 18.80 -12.79 -17.57
CA CYS A 33 18.02 -11.53 -17.58
C CYS A 33 18.92 -10.27 -17.61
N PRO A 34 19.04 -9.59 -18.76
CA PRO A 34 19.86 -8.38 -18.87
C PRO A 34 19.30 -7.18 -18.11
N ASP A 35 17.97 -7.11 -17.91
CA ASP A 35 17.32 -6.01 -17.21
C ASP A 35 17.61 -6.06 -15.70
N CYS A 36 17.44 -7.22 -15.07
CA CYS A 36 17.82 -7.42 -13.66
C CYS A 36 19.31 -7.15 -13.43
N ARG A 37 20.18 -7.48 -14.39
CA ARG A 37 21.61 -7.16 -14.29
C ARG A 37 21.86 -5.65 -14.29
N ARG A 38 21.18 -4.90 -15.16
CA ARG A 38 21.26 -3.43 -15.18
C ARG A 38 20.77 -2.82 -13.87
N GLU A 39 19.68 -3.32 -13.33
CA GLU A 39 19.13 -2.86 -12.05
C GLU A 39 20.11 -3.14 -10.90
N LEU A 40 20.71 -4.34 -10.86
CA LEU A 40 21.73 -4.69 -9.88
C LEU A 40 22.94 -3.76 -9.94
N GLU A 41 23.43 -3.46 -11.15
CA GLU A 41 24.55 -2.53 -11.35
C GLU A 41 24.19 -1.12 -10.89
N ALA A 42 23.00 -0.63 -11.23
CA ALA A 42 22.52 0.67 -10.78
C ALA A 42 22.42 0.74 -9.26
N ALA A 43 21.85 -0.29 -8.61
CA ALA A 43 21.74 -0.37 -7.17
C ALA A 43 23.13 -0.39 -6.48
N ARG A 44 24.10 -1.13 -7.03
CA ARG A 44 25.49 -1.14 -6.55
C ARG A 44 26.17 0.23 -6.68
N GLN A 45 25.94 0.94 -7.78
CA GLN A 45 26.47 2.29 -7.97
C GLN A 45 25.86 3.27 -6.96
N ILE A 46 24.54 3.23 -6.75
CA ILE A 46 23.85 4.04 -5.75
C ILE A 46 24.39 3.75 -4.36
N ARG A 47 24.53 2.48 -3.97
CA ARG A 47 25.11 2.09 -2.68
C ARG A 47 26.53 2.64 -2.49
N THR A 48 27.37 2.51 -3.51
CA THR A 48 28.74 3.04 -3.49
C THR A 48 28.74 4.55 -3.31
N PHE A 49 27.87 5.25 -4.03
CA PHE A 49 27.69 6.70 -3.93
C PHE A 49 27.22 7.12 -2.53
N LEU A 50 26.23 6.42 -1.95
CA LEU A 50 25.74 6.71 -0.61
C LEU A 50 26.82 6.49 0.46
N ILE A 51 27.62 5.44 0.33
CA ILE A 51 28.76 5.19 1.23
C ILE A 51 29.80 6.31 1.09
N ALA A 52 30.12 6.73 -0.13
CA ALA A 52 31.05 7.83 -0.37
C ALA A 52 30.52 9.15 0.22
N LEU A 53 29.24 9.47 -0.01
CA LEU A 53 28.60 10.64 0.59
C LEU A 53 28.63 10.60 2.12
N GLN A 54 28.39 9.44 2.73
CA GLN A 54 28.45 9.29 4.18
C GLN A 54 29.88 9.49 4.70
N ALA A 55 30.89 8.99 3.98
CA ALA A 55 32.30 9.19 4.33
C ALA A 55 32.71 10.67 4.22
N GLU A 56 32.30 11.37 3.16
CA GLU A 56 32.53 12.81 2.97
C GLU A 56 31.79 13.66 4.01
N ASN A 57 30.60 13.22 4.39
CA ASN A 57 29.75 13.88 5.38
C ASN A 57 29.78 13.10 6.70
N ALA A 58 30.96 12.78 7.22
CA ALA A 58 31.12 12.11 8.53
C ALA A 58 30.48 12.89 9.69
N ASN A 59 30.14 14.17 9.47
CA ASN A 59 29.40 15.03 10.40
C ASN A 59 27.87 14.90 10.30
N LEU A 60 27.32 14.09 9.38
CA LEU A 60 25.93 13.63 9.42
C LEU A 60 25.74 12.70 10.62
N ARG A 61 25.76 13.30 11.80
CA ARG A 61 25.35 12.65 13.04
C ARG A 61 23.84 12.68 13.06
N VAL A 62 23.24 11.49 12.99
CA VAL A 62 21.83 11.32 13.34
C VAL A 62 21.67 11.81 14.78
N PRO A 63 20.83 12.82 15.05
CA PRO A 63 20.63 13.31 16.41
C PRO A 63 20.13 12.20 17.33
N ASP A 64 20.54 12.22 18.60
CA ASP A 64 20.07 11.23 19.56
C ASP A 64 18.54 11.20 19.63
N GLY A 65 17.97 10.00 19.58
CA GLY A 65 16.53 9.79 19.58
C GLY A 65 15.80 10.20 18.29
N PHE A 66 16.52 10.47 17.19
CA PHE A 66 15.90 10.75 15.89
C PHE A 66 15.00 9.60 15.42
N GLU A 67 15.44 8.35 15.57
CA GLU A 67 14.63 7.17 15.23
C GLU A 67 13.32 7.12 16.05
N ALA A 68 13.41 7.32 17.36
CA ALA A 68 12.23 7.34 18.23
C ALA A 68 11.25 8.47 17.84
N ARG A 69 11.76 9.66 17.49
CA ARG A 69 10.94 10.78 17.00
C ARG A 69 10.32 10.47 15.64
N LEU A 70 11.07 9.84 14.73
CA LEU A 70 10.59 9.46 13.41
C LEU A 70 9.47 8.43 13.52
N LEU A 71 9.67 7.38 14.32
CA LEU A 71 8.67 6.35 14.58
C LEU A 71 7.42 6.95 15.24
N ALA A 72 7.59 7.82 16.25
CA ALA A 72 6.47 8.52 16.88
C ALA A 72 5.67 9.35 15.86
N GLN A 73 6.36 10.04 14.93
CA GLN A 73 5.73 10.82 13.88
C GLN A 73 4.96 9.96 12.87
N VAL A 74 5.55 8.85 12.42
CA VAL A 74 4.90 7.92 11.48
C VAL A 74 3.64 7.30 12.11
N HIS A 75 3.72 6.89 13.38
CA HIS A 75 2.55 6.39 14.12
C HIS A 75 1.47 7.47 14.30
N GLY A 76 1.86 8.72 14.60
CA GLY A 76 0.93 9.84 14.71
C GLY A 76 0.18 10.13 13.41
N GLN A 77 0.85 10.08 12.26
CA GLN A 77 0.20 10.27 10.96
C GLN A 77 -0.79 9.16 10.62
N ARG A 78 -0.46 7.90 10.94
CA ARG A 78 -1.35 6.76 10.70
C ARG A 78 -2.61 6.84 11.55
N ALA A 79 -2.49 7.26 12.82
CA ALA A 79 -3.64 7.45 13.70
C ALA A 79 -4.61 8.53 13.20
N GLY A 80 -4.09 9.63 12.61
CA GLY A 80 -4.93 10.68 12.03
C GLY A 80 -5.76 10.21 10.83
N LEU A 81 -5.18 9.35 9.98
CA LEU A 81 -5.88 8.77 8.83
C LEU A 81 -7.00 7.81 9.25
N GLU A 82 -6.79 6.99 10.28
CA GLU A 82 -7.84 6.10 10.78
C GLU A 82 -8.99 6.87 11.43
N LEU A 83 -8.71 7.98 12.11
CA LEU A 83 -9.76 8.82 12.70
C LEU A 83 -10.65 9.47 11.63
N LEU A 84 -10.04 9.92 10.53
CA LEU A 84 -10.75 10.44 9.36
C LEU A 84 -11.57 9.35 8.65
N ASP A 85 -11.03 8.13 8.53
CA ASP A 85 -11.73 6.99 7.93
C ASP A 85 -12.92 6.51 8.78
N LEU A 86 -12.76 6.46 10.10
CA LEU A 86 -13.85 6.16 11.05
C LEU A 86 -14.95 7.23 10.98
N SER A 87 -14.57 8.51 10.97
CA SER A 87 -15.54 9.61 10.85
C SER A 87 -16.27 9.58 9.50
N SER A 88 -15.57 9.28 8.40
CA SER A 88 -16.17 9.25 7.07
C SER A 88 -17.16 8.09 6.92
N LYS A 89 -16.81 6.90 7.42
CA LYS A 89 -17.69 5.72 7.41
C LYS A 89 -18.92 5.92 8.28
N ALA A 90 -18.76 6.47 9.49
CA ALA A 90 -19.88 6.79 10.36
C ALA A 90 -20.81 7.84 9.73
N PHE A 91 -20.22 8.86 9.09
CA PHE A 91 -20.97 9.89 8.38
C PHE A 91 -21.72 9.32 7.17
N ILE A 92 -21.10 8.46 6.36
CA ILE A 92 -21.75 7.82 5.21
C ILE A 92 -22.92 6.95 5.68
N MET A 93 -22.75 6.15 6.74
CA MET A 93 -23.82 5.28 7.24
C MET A 93 -25.00 6.09 7.78
N TRP A 94 -24.73 7.20 8.47
CA TRP A 94 -25.76 8.13 8.91
C TRP A 94 -26.46 8.82 7.74
N LEU A 95 -25.72 9.23 6.70
CA LEU A 95 -26.27 9.88 5.52
C LEU A 95 -27.22 8.95 4.74
N ILE A 96 -26.86 7.67 4.61
CA ILE A 96 -27.71 6.65 3.97
C ILE A 96 -29.02 6.49 4.75
N GLU A 97 -28.93 6.37 6.07
CA GLU A 97 -30.12 6.22 6.91
C GLU A 97 -31.04 7.43 6.83
N LEU A 98 -30.47 8.64 6.79
CA LEU A 98 -31.22 9.87 6.61
C LEU A 98 -31.94 9.91 5.24
N ILE A 99 -31.25 9.52 4.17
CA ILE A 99 -31.85 9.45 2.82
C ILE A 99 -32.99 8.44 2.79
N ASN A 100 -32.83 7.27 3.42
CA ASN A 100 -33.89 6.25 3.51
C ASN A 100 -35.11 6.78 4.28
N LEU A 101 -34.89 7.49 5.38
CA LEU A 101 -35.96 8.07 6.19
C LEU A 101 -36.72 9.19 5.45
N ILE A 102 -36.00 10.05 4.72
CA ILE A 102 -36.61 11.09 3.88
C ILE A 102 -37.34 10.45 2.70
N GLY A 103 -36.77 9.42 2.08
CA GLY A 103 -37.40 8.67 0.98
C GLY A 103 -38.71 8.01 1.41
N ALA A 104 -38.74 7.40 2.59
CA ALA A 104 -39.95 6.83 3.19
C ALA A 104 -41.03 7.89 3.47
N PHE A 105 -40.64 9.14 3.72
CA PHE A 105 -41.56 10.25 3.90
C PHE A 105 -42.10 10.82 2.57
N ILE A 106 -41.34 10.66 1.47
CA ILE A 106 -41.70 11.16 0.14
C ILE A 106 -42.59 10.17 -0.64
N ASP A 107 -42.56 8.86 -0.34
CA ASP A 107 -43.49 7.86 -0.92
C ASP A 107 -44.40 7.17 0.11
N PRO A 108 -45.49 7.83 0.54
CA PRO A 108 -46.55 7.18 1.32
C PRO A 108 -47.57 6.41 0.45
N GLY A 109 -47.31 6.16 -0.84
CA GLY A 109 -48.37 5.93 -1.83
C GLY A 109 -48.34 4.65 -2.68
N SER A 110 -47.41 3.71 -2.49
CA SER A 110 -47.29 2.54 -3.38
C SER A 110 -48.19 1.33 -3.04
N GLU A 111 -48.94 1.33 -1.93
CA GLU A 111 -49.81 0.18 -1.58
C GLU A 111 -51.14 0.09 -2.37
N LEU A 112 -51.57 1.13 -3.09
CA LEU A 112 -52.90 1.13 -3.74
C LEU A 112 -52.93 0.61 -5.19
N ARG A 113 -51.89 -0.06 -5.68
CA ARG A 113 -51.80 -0.50 -7.09
C ARG A 113 -51.68 -2.02 -7.30
N ALA A 114 -52.01 -2.82 -6.29
CA ALA A 114 -51.98 -4.29 -6.36
C ALA A 114 -53.34 -4.98 -6.14
N SER A 115 -54.47 -4.29 -6.30
CA SER A 115 -55.80 -4.90 -6.22
C SER A 115 -56.75 -4.29 -7.25
N GLY A 116 -56.61 -4.70 -8.50
CA GLY A 116 -57.44 -4.18 -9.60
C GLY A 116 -57.33 -4.94 -10.91
N THR A 117 -57.00 -6.23 -10.90
CA THR A 117 -57.13 -7.07 -12.11
C THR A 117 -57.45 -8.52 -11.75
N GLN A 118 -58.60 -8.74 -11.11
CA GLN A 118 -59.33 -9.99 -11.19
C GLN A 118 -60.81 -9.68 -11.07
N LEU A 119 -61.54 -9.76 -12.19
CA LEU A 119 -62.89 -10.30 -12.24
C LEU A 119 -63.26 -10.60 -13.70
N SER A 120 -63.41 -11.89 -13.94
CA SER A 120 -63.95 -12.56 -15.11
C SER A 120 -65.48 -12.41 -15.15
N GLY A 121 -66.07 -12.34 -16.36
CA GLY A 121 -67.41 -12.90 -16.60
C GLY A 121 -68.39 -12.02 -17.38
N ALA A 122 -68.49 -12.22 -18.70
CA ALA A 122 -69.71 -12.55 -19.46
C ALA A 122 -69.37 -12.65 -20.96
#